data_AF-A0A4S8KI87-F1
#
_entry.id   AF-A0A4S8KI87-F1
#
_cell.length_a   1.000
_cell.length_b   1.000
_cell.length_c   1.000
_cell.angle_alpha   90.00
_cell.angle_beta   90.00
_cell.angle_gamma   90.00
#
_symmetry.space_group_name_H-M   'P 1'
#
loop_
_entity.id
_entity.type
_entity.pdbx_description
1 polymer ?
#
loop_
_entity_poly.entity_id
_entity_poly.type
_entity_poly.pdbx_seq_one_letter_code
_entity_poly.pdbx_strand_id
1 'polypeptide(L)'
;MLLPKWTPHPHFQQEESLKPVLDRLQSLHLPAVCEGNGPLNKPNLLLHDLGGSLYSNSNNQKRIQGLFGDATHKLLVNPSGSGKTRIVLEGLCQYWGLYLTCQTISSSAQTLSFGSTDVPRIISQLHLQPGFTSFLPDNIAETFELLQKNWDITNHWFSAALLARIVLFHRFLTNAILENIPSGPDLRRRWLLAQIQPNLIFGFDVLDRLTQGIGTVSDIHSIKTSLSRHWEEVAALLYTLEPSLETSGEKPTLFVVIDEAQDGVSQLPEAFMSGPPAPVKISRKKRPVLRQLLFALTSALEGMGDQIIFSHIVTGTGISKKMLEDAVSSAT
;
A
#
# COMPACT_ATOMS: atom_id res chain seq x y z
N MET A 1 6.07 12.90 15.70
CA MET A 1 5.04 12.09 16.40
C MET A 1 5.72 10.91 17.07
N LEU A 2 5.52 10.74 18.37
CA LEU A 2 6.06 9.62 19.13
C LEU A 2 5.00 8.52 19.19
N LEU A 3 5.38 7.30 18.82
CA LEU A 3 4.51 6.14 19.00
C LEU A 3 4.45 5.80 20.49
N PRO A 4 3.32 5.28 21.00
CA PRO A 4 3.25 4.75 22.35
C PRO A 4 4.29 3.66 22.52
N LYS A 5 4.87 3.54 23.72
CA LYS A 5 5.90 2.55 24.01
C LYS A 5 5.27 1.31 24.63
N TRP A 6 5.77 0.15 24.24
CA TRP A 6 5.44 -1.11 24.90
C TRP A 6 5.91 -1.10 26.35
N THR A 7 5.08 -1.69 27.22
CA THR A 7 5.41 -1.90 28.63
C THR A 7 5.20 -3.37 29.00
N PRO A 8 6.12 -4.00 29.76
CA PRO A 8 5.93 -5.36 30.24
C PRO A 8 4.65 -5.49 31.07
N HIS A 9 3.93 -6.60 30.91
CA HIS A 9 2.79 -6.90 31.77
C HIS A 9 3.23 -6.92 33.25
N PRO A 10 2.45 -6.35 34.19
CA PRO A 10 2.84 -6.24 35.60
C PRO A 10 3.25 -7.57 36.24
N HIS A 11 2.64 -8.67 35.81
CA HIS A 11 2.97 -10.02 36.28
C HIS A 11 4.45 -10.38 36.04
N PHE A 12 5.00 -10.07 34.87
CA PHE A 12 6.40 -10.37 34.56
C PHE A 12 7.38 -9.50 35.35
N GLN A 13 6.95 -8.32 35.80
CA GLN A 13 7.80 -7.43 36.60
C GLN A 13 8.07 -7.97 38.01
N GLN A 14 7.24 -8.92 38.48
CA GLN A 14 7.39 -9.57 39.78
C GLN A 14 8.35 -10.78 39.72
N GLU A 15 8.67 -11.28 38.52
CA GLU A 15 9.59 -12.41 38.34
C GLU A 15 11.04 -11.90 38.23
N GLU A 16 11.79 -12.03 39.33
CA GLU A 16 13.18 -11.53 39.41
C GLU A 16 14.12 -12.17 38.37
N SER A 17 13.84 -13.42 37.98
CA SER A 17 14.56 -14.14 36.91
C SER A 17 14.38 -13.50 35.52
N LEU A 18 13.27 -12.80 35.27
CA LEU A 18 12.98 -12.14 33.99
C LEU A 18 13.52 -10.72 33.93
N LYS A 19 13.89 -10.12 35.07
CA LYS A 19 14.31 -8.73 35.16
C LYS A 19 15.39 -8.32 34.14
N PRO A 20 16.49 -9.09 33.94
CA PRO A 20 17.50 -8.73 32.93
C PRO A 20 16.96 -8.70 31.50
N VAL A 21 16.01 -9.59 31.18
CA VAL A 21 15.38 -9.65 29.86
C VAL A 21 14.41 -8.48 29.69
N LEU A 22 13.62 -8.16 30.71
CA LEU A 22 12.69 -7.03 30.69
C LEU A 22 13.40 -5.70 30.57
N ASP A 23 14.47 -5.49 31.34
CA ASP A 23 15.31 -4.28 31.27
C ASP A 23 15.86 -4.09 29.85
N ARG A 24 16.32 -5.19 29.23
CA ARG A 24 16.78 -5.18 27.83
C ARG A 24 15.65 -4.87 26.85
N LEU A 25 14.47 -5.46 27.01
CA LEU A 25 13.34 -5.18 26.10
C LEU A 25 12.81 -3.75 26.24
N GLN A 26 12.84 -3.19 27.46
CA GLN A 26 12.45 -1.81 27.72
C GLN A 26 13.47 -0.81 27.16
N SER A 27 14.77 -1.14 27.19
CA SER A 27 15.82 -0.30 26.60
C SER A 27 15.76 -0.22 25.07
N LEU A 28 15.14 -1.21 24.42
CA LEU A 28 14.82 -1.13 22.98
C LEU A 28 13.73 -0.09 22.67
N HIS A 29 12.99 0.42 23.66
CA HIS A 29 11.92 1.40 23.44
C HIS A 29 10.92 0.99 22.34
N LEU A 30 10.56 -0.29 22.32
CA LEU A 30 9.69 -0.86 21.28
C LEU A 30 8.35 -0.11 21.21
N PRO A 31 7.88 0.24 20.00
CA PRO A 31 6.54 0.78 19.83
C PRO A 31 5.46 -0.23 20.26
N ALA A 32 4.40 0.26 20.88
CA ALA A 32 3.18 -0.47 21.16
C ALA A 32 2.16 -0.26 20.04
N VAL A 33 1.43 -1.32 19.69
CA VAL A 33 0.28 -1.28 18.78
C VAL A 33 -0.90 -2.02 19.38
N CYS A 34 -2.10 -1.74 18.87
CA CYS A 34 -3.29 -2.50 19.21
C CYS A 34 -3.30 -3.83 18.45
N GLU A 35 -3.85 -4.86 19.08
CA GLU A 35 -4.17 -6.14 18.43
C GLU A 35 -5.69 -6.29 18.34
N GLY A 36 -6.27 -6.02 17.16
CA GLY A 36 -7.72 -5.96 16.99
C GLY A 36 -8.36 -4.96 17.95
N ASN A 37 -9.35 -5.42 18.74
CA ASN A 37 -10.00 -4.62 19.78
C ASN A 37 -9.31 -4.75 21.16
N GLY A 38 -8.12 -5.34 21.22
CA GLY A 38 -7.35 -5.53 22.44
C GLY A 38 -6.63 -4.25 22.92
N PRO A 39 -6.03 -4.29 24.13
CA PRO A 39 -5.32 -3.15 24.69
C PRO A 39 -4.08 -2.76 23.86
N LEU A 40 -3.79 -1.45 23.82
CA LEU A 40 -2.62 -0.85 23.17
C LEU A 40 -1.33 -1.20 23.92
N ASN A 41 -0.86 -2.44 23.79
CA ASN A 41 0.39 -2.86 24.45
C ASN A 41 1.05 -4.09 23.78
N LYS A 42 0.88 -4.29 22.47
CA LYS A 42 1.62 -5.32 21.74
C LYS A 42 2.92 -4.72 21.17
N PRO A 43 4.11 -5.28 21.46
CA PRO A 43 5.36 -4.74 20.95
C PRO A 43 5.44 -4.94 19.43
N ASN A 44 5.94 -3.94 18.72
CA ASN A 44 6.07 -3.97 17.26
C ASN A 44 7.50 -3.72 16.80
N LEU A 45 8.20 -4.80 16.46
CA LEU A 45 9.58 -4.76 15.95
C LEU A 45 9.67 -4.13 14.55
N LEU A 46 8.61 -4.19 13.74
CA LEU A 46 8.60 -3.59 12.41
C LEU A 46 8.68 -2.06 12.49
N LEU A 47 8.09 -1.47 13.53
CA LEU A 47 8.09 -0.02 13.78
C LEU A 47 9.28 0.46 14.63
N HIS A 48 10.01 -0.45 15.27
CA HIS A 48 11.15 -0.11 16.11
C HIS A 48 12.23 0.62 15.30
N ASP A 49 12.54 1.86 15.70
CA ASP A 49 13.48 2.75 15.01
C ASP A 49 13.20 2.93 13.50
N LEU A 50 11.92 2.87 13.09
CA LEU A 50 11.53 3.10 11.70
C LEU A 50 11.92 4.52 11.26
N GLY A 51 12.69 4.64 10.18
CA GLY A 51 13.25 5.92 9.70
C GLY A 51 14.41 6.44 10.56
N GLY A 52 14.91 5.64 11.50
CA GLY A 52 15.98 6.00 12.43
C GLY A 52 17.36 5.52 12.00
N SER A 53 18.29 5.46 12.96
CA SER A 53 19.72 5.22 12.73
C SER A 53 20.07 3.74 12.50
N LEU A 54 19.19 2.80 12.86
CA LEU A 54 19.43 1.37 12.60
C LEU A 54 19.47 1.05 11.11
N TYR A 55 18.80 1.85 10.27
CA TYR A 55 18.78 1.67 8.82
C TYR A 55 19.69 2.63 8.05
N SER A 56 20.46 3.49 8.73
CA SER A 56 21.43 4.39 8.10
C SER A 56 22.78 3.74 7.78
N ASN A 57 22.94 2.42 7.95
CA ASN A 57 24.15 1.74 7.51
C ASN A 57 24.23 1.68 5.96
N SER A 58 25.46 1.67 5.44
CA SER A 58 25.72 1.78 4.00
C SER A 58 25.09 0.66 3.16
N ASN A 59 24.96 -0.55 3.71
CA ASN A 59 24.35 -1.68 3.01
C ASN A 59 22.84 -1.51 2.85
N ASN A 60 22.15 -1.10 3.91
CA ASN A 60 20.71 -0.86 3.88
C ASN A 60 20.37 0.34 3.00
N GLN A 61 21.16 1.42 3.06
CA GLN A 61 21.02 2.57 2.17
C GLN A 61 21.16 2.19 0.70
N LYS A 62 22.18 1.37 0.34
CA LYS A 62 22.32 0.85 -1.03
C LYS A 62 21.13 0.03 -1.49
N ARG A 63 20.52 -0.78 -0.60
CA ARG A 63 19.33 -1.56 -0.95
C ARG A 63 18.10 -0.68 -1.14
N ILE A 64 17.92 0.33 -0.28
CA ILE A 64 16.84 1.31 -0.42
C ILE A 64 17.03 2.11 -1.71
N GLN A 65 18.23 2.60 -1.99
CA GLN A 65 18.56 3.29 -3.23
C GLN A 65 18.40 2.37 -4.46
N GLY A 66 18.76 1.10 -4.36
CA GLY A 66 18.49 0.13 -5.42
C GLY A 66 17.00 -0.09 -5.69
N LEU A 67 16.13 0.20 -4.72
CA LEU A 67 14.68 0.02 -4.83
C LEU A 67 13.93 1.33 -5.16
N PHE A 68 14.35 2.47 -4.62
CA PHE A 68 13.68 3.76 -4.76
C PHE A 68 14.51 4.83 -5.49
N GLY A 69 15.79 4.56 -5.79
CA GLY A 69 16.71 5.55 -6.36
C GLY A 69 16.54 5.80 -7.85
N ASP A 70 15.68 5.03 -8.52
CA ASP A 70 15.25 5.30 -9.89
C ASP A 70 13.72 5.17 -9.94
N ALA A 71 13.12 5.85 -10.92
CA ALA A 71 11.68 5.86 -11.10
C ALA A 71 11.15 4.67 -11.92
N THR A 72 11.76 3.48 -11.79
CA THR A 72 11.33 2.28 -12.51
C THR A 72 10.41 1.40 -11.66
N HIS A 73 9.48 0.68 -12.31
CA HIS A 73 8.66 -0.32 -11.63
C HIS A 73 9.52 -1.52 -11.21
N LYS A 74 9.39 -1.95 -9.95
CA LYS A 74 10.22 -3.01 -9.35
C LYS A 74 9.39 -4.07 -8.65
N LEU A 75 9.93 -5.28 -8.68
CA LEU A 75 9.39 -6.44 -8.00
C LEU A 75 10.42 -6.98 -6.99
N LEU A 76 10.04 -7.02 -5.71
CA LEU A 76 10.86 -7.54 -4.62
C LEU A 76 10.31 -8.89 -4.14
N VAL A 77 10.84 -9.98 -4.70
CA VAL A 77 10.50 -11.34 -4.28
C VAL A 77 11.64 -11.91 -3.44
N ASN A 78 11.36 -12.21 -2.17
CA ASN A 78 12.29 -12.88 -1.27
C ASN A 78 11.52 -13.81 -0.32
N PRO A 79 12.19 -14.80 0.30
CA PRO A 79 11.59 -15.66 1.33
C PRO A 79 10.95 -14.88 2.49
N SER A 80 10.07 -15.55 3.25
CA SER A 80 9.45 -14.95 4.45
C SER A 80 10.52 -14.56 5.47
N GLY A 81 10.28 -13.50 6.23
CA GLY A 81 11.23 -13.04 7.26
C GLY A 81 12.50 -12.34 6.76
N SER A 82 12.69 -12.18 5.44
CA SER A 82 13.86 -11.49 4.84
C SER A 82 13.86 -9.95 5.02
N GLY A 83 12.87 -9.39 5.70
CA GLY A 83 12.76 -7.96 5.96
C GLY A 83 12.25 -7.12 4.77
N LYS A 84 11.51 -7.70 3.82
CA LYS A 84 10.92 -6.98 2.68
C LYS A 84 10.03 -5.82 3.13
N THR A 85 9.03 -6.09 3.96
CA THR A 85 8.16 -5.04 4.49
C THR A 85 8.98 -3.96 5.18
N ARG A 86 9.94 -4.33 6.03
CA ARG A 86 10.81 -3.34 6.67
C ARG A 86 11.57 -2.48 5.65
N ILE A 87 12.12 -3.06 4.59
CA ILE A 87 12.89 -2.28 3.60
C ILE A 87 12.04 -1.29 2.81
N VAL A 88 10.80 -1.66 2.45
CA VAL A 88 9.91 -0.73 1.75
C VAL A 88 9.44 0.40 2.65
N LEU A 89 9.21 0.12 3.93
CA LEU A 89 8.84 1.15 4.90
C LEU A 89 9.98 2.13 5.17
N GLU A 90 11.21 1.64 5.25
CA GLU A 90 12.39 2.51 5.38
C GLU A 90 12.60 3.36 4.12
N GLY A 91 12.35 2.79 2.94
CA GLY A 91 12.30 3.56 1.69
C GLY A 91 11.21 4.63 1.69
N LEU A 92 10.00 4.33 2.17
CA LEU A 92 8.92 5.31 2.31
C LEU A 92 9.16 6.35 3.42
N CYS A 93 10.14 6.14 4.31
CA CYS A 93 10.64 7.21 5.18
C CYS A 93 11.61 8.15 4.44
N GLN A 94 12.22 7.72 3.34
CA GLN A 94 13.17 8.51 2.56
C GLN A 94 12.55 9.13 1.30
N TYR A 95 11.51 8.51 0.73
CA TYR A 95 10.85 8.93 -0.51
C TYR A 95 9.34 9.07 -0.29
N TRP A 96 8.70 9.95 -1.05
CA TRP A 96 7.24 10.05 -1.02
C TRP A 96 6.60 8.82 -1.65
N GLY A 97 5.53 8.33 -1.03
CA GLY A 97 4.82 7.21 -1.61
C GLY A 97 3.54 6.83 -0.90
N LEU A 98 2.77 6.02 -1.61
CA LEU A 98 1.53 5.42 -1.18
C LEU A 98 1.80 3.96 -0.81
N TYR A 99 1.31 3.53 0.35
CA TYR A 99 1.41 2.15 0.81
C TYR A 99 0.05 1.46 0.72
N LEU A 100 0.01 0.36 -0.01
CA LEU A 100 -1.11 -0.56 -0.11
C LEU A 100 -0.62 -1.94 0.33
N THR A 101 -1.51 -2.72 0.93
CA THR A 101 -1.24 -4.11 1.30
C THR A 101 -2.33 -5.00 0.73
N CYS A 102 -1.95 -6.18 0.23
CA CYS A 102 -2.90 -7.21 -0.16
C CYS A 102 -3.19 -8.20 0.99
N GLN A 103 -2.62 -7.98 2.18
CA GLN A 103 -2.72 -8.88 3.32
C GLN A 103 -4.18 -9.25 3.63
N THR A 104 -4.48 -10.54 3.63
CA THR A 104 -5.83 -11.05 3.84
C THR A 104 -6.34 -10.74 5.25
N ILE A 105 -7.59 -10.29 5.35
CA ILE A 105 -8.27 -10.08 6.64
C ILE A 105 -8.63 -11.46 7.21
N SER A 106 -7.75 -12.10 7.97
CA SER A 106 -8.09 -13.35 8.66
C SER A 106 -8.88 -13.05 9.94
N SER A 107 -10.01 -13.72 10.13
CA SER A 107 -10.83 -13.67 11.36
C SER A 107 -10.17 -14.32 12.58
N SER A 108 -9.11 -15.12 12.36
CA SER A 108 -8.24 -15.62 13.43
C SER A 108 -7.32 -14.48 13.91
N ALA A 109 -7.83 -13.72 14.87
CA ALA A 109 -7.10 -12.70 15.61
C ALA A 109 -5.77 -13.28 16.15
N GLN A 110 -4.65 -12.91 15.52
CA GLN A 110 -3.29 -12.94 16.11
C GLN A 110 -2.21 -12.32 15.21
N THR A 111 -2.46 -12.21 13.90
CA THR A 111 -1.61 -11.44 12.99
C THR A 111 -1.99 -9.97 13.04
N LEU A 112 -1.04 -9.14 13.45
CA LEU A 112 -1.14 -7.69 13.34
C LEU A 112 -1.38 -7.33 11.86
N SER A 113 -2.60 -6.92 11.53
CA SER A 113 -2.92 -6.29 10.25
C SER A 113 -2.08 -5.02 10.15
N PHE A 114 -1.23 -4.96 9.13
CA PHE A 114 -0.33 -3.83 8.92
C PHE A 114 -0.70 -3.11 7.63
N GLY A 115 -1.01 -1.82 7.71
CA GLY A 115 -1.69 -1.12 6.61
C GLY A 115 -3.15 -0.84 6.90
N SER A 116 -3.72 0.03 6.05
CA SER A 116 -5.16 0.15 5.85
C SER A 116 -5.74 -1.19 5.36
N THR A 117 -6.97 -1.45 5.77
CA THR A 117 -7.78 -2.61 5.37
C THR A 117 -8.59 -2.38 4.10
N ASP A 118 -8.49 -1.20 3.47
CA ASP A 118 -9.22 -0.85 2.25
C ASP A 118 -9.09 -1.86 1.11
N VAL A 119 -7.87 -2.13 0.63
CA VAL A 119 -7.63 -3.07 -0.48
C VAL A 119 -8.01 -4.50 -0.09
N PRO A 120 -7.60 -5.04 1.07
CA PRO A 120 -8.06 -6.35 1.52
C PRO A 120 -9.58 -6.46 1.60
N ARG A 121 -10.26 -5.42 2.10
CA ARG A 121 -11.71 -5.37 2.19
C ARG A 121 -12.33 -5.37 0.79
N ILE A 122 -11.87 -4.52 -0.12
CA ILE A 122 -12.32 -4.50 -1.52
C ILE A 122 -12.25 -5.92 -2.08
N ILE A 123 -11.07 -6.54 -2.06
CA ILE A 123 -10.85 -7.87 -2.63
C ILE A 123 -11.81 -8.89 -2.01
N SER A 124 -11.94 -8.89 -0.67
CA SER A 124 -12.82 -9.81 0.04
C SER A 124 -14.30 -9.61 -0.29
N GLN A 125 -14.71 -8.42 -0.73
CA GLN A 125 -16.09 -8.05 -1.00
C GLN A 125 -16.44 -8.02 -2.49
N LEU A 126 -15.48 -8.20 -3.41
CA LEU A 126 -15.74 -8.18 -4.86
C LEU A 126 -16.83 -9.19 -5.27
N HIS A 127 -16.82 -10.39 -4.68
CA HIS A 127 -17.82 -11.43 -4.96
C HIS A 127 -19.25 -11.07 -4.54
N LEU A 128 -19.42 -10.04 -3.69
CA LEU A 128 -20.72 -9.53 -3.26
C LEU A 128 -21.24 -8.42 -4.17
N GLN A 129 -20.41 -7.92 -5.10
CA GLN A 129 -20.81 -6.84 -6.00
C GLN A 129 -21.76 -7.35 -7.08
N PRO A 130 -22.88 -6.64 -7.35
CA PRO A 130 -23.81 -7.03 -8.40
C PRO A 130 -23.11 -7.20 -9.76
N GLY A 131 -23.27 -8.36 -10.38
CA GLY A 131 -22.69 -8.67 -11.69
C GLY A 131 -21.23 -9.14 -11.67
N PHE A 132 -20.59 -9.23 -10.50
CA PHE A 132 -19.25 -9.80 -10.40
C PHE A 132 -19.27 -11.32 -10.55
N THR A 133 -18.28 -11.86 -11.27
CA THR A 133 -18.13 -13.30 -11.51
C THR A 133 -16.77 -13.79 -11.02
N SER A 134 -16.74 -14.55 -9.91
CA SER A 134 -15.50 -15.07 -9.31
C SER A 134 -14.81 -16.14 -10.15
N PHE A 135 -15.57 -16.88 -10.96
CA PHE A 135 -15.09 -17.97 -11.81
C PHE A 135 -15.57 -17.74 -13.23
N LEU A 136 -14.73 -17.15 -14.07
CA LEU A 136 -15.08 -16.95 -15.47
C LEU A 136 -15.15 -18.31 -16.18
N PRO A 137 -16.12 -18.55 -17.08
CA PRO A 137 -16.12 -19.73 -17.91
C PRO A 137 -14.93 -19.73 -18.88
N ASP A 138 -14.65 -20.87 -19.51
CA ASP A 138 -13.63 -20.97 -20.56
C ASP A 138 -14.19 -20.64 -21.95
N ASN A 139 -15.51 -20.57 -22.09
CA ASN A 139 -16.19 -20.20 -23.33
C ASN A 139 -16.05 -18.71 -23.63
N ILE A 140 -15.32 -18.38 -24.70
CA ILE A 140 -14.92 -17.00 -25.08
C ILE A 140 -16.11 -16.05 -25.27
N ALA A 141 -17.23 -16.52 -25.83
CA ALA A 141 -18.36 -15.66 -26.22
C ALA A 141 -19.07 -15.02 -25.02
N GLU A 142 -19.35 -15.81 -23.97
CA GLU A 142 -20.00 -15.34 -22.74
C GLU A 142 -19.01 -14.70 -21.77
N THR A 143 -17.74 -15.09 -21.86
CA THR A 143 -16.68 -14.62 -20.94
C THR A 143 -16.40 -13.14 -21.06
N PHE A 144 -16.55 -12.53 -22.24
CA PHE A 144 -16.14 -11.14 -22.42
C PHE A 144 -17.02 -10.16 -21.64
N GLU A 145 -18.35 -10.32 -21.69
CA GLU A 145 -19.26 -9.43 -20.95
C GLU A 145 -19.07 -9.56 -19.43
N LEU A 146 -18.94 -10.78 -18.93
CA LEU A 146 -18.67 -11.04 -17.50
C LEU A 146 -17.33 -10.46 -17.07
N LEU A 147 -16.31 -10.61 -17.90
CA LEU A 147 -15.00 -10.04 -17.63
C LEU A 147 -15.01 -8.51 -17.66
N GLN A 148 -15.73 -7.90 -18.62
CA GLN A 148 -15.87 -6.45 -18.69
C GLN A 148 -16.53 -5.91 -17.41
N LYS A 149 -17.60 -6.58 -16.93
CA LYS A 149 -18.22 -6.26 -15.64
C LYS A 149 -17.23 -6.36 -14.47
N ASN A 150 -16.43 -7.43 -14.42
CA ASN A 150 -15.38 -7.56 -13.40
C ASN A 150 -14.35 -6.43 -13.48
N TRP A 151 -13.94 -6.04 -14.69
CA TRP A 151 -13.03 -4.91 -14.91
C TRP A 151 -13.64 -3.59 -14.43
N ASP A 152 -14.88 -3.31 -14.78
CA ASP A 152 -15.55 -2.07 -14.40
C ASP A 152 -15.70 -1.96 -12.87
N ILE A 153 -16.15 -3.04 -12.22
CA ILE A 153 -16.30 -3.12 -10.76
C ILE A 153 -14.96 -2.92 -10.06
N THR A 154 -13.92 -3.63 -10.49
CA THR A 154 -12.59 -3.50 -9.85
C THR A 154 -11.94 -2.16 -10.13
N ASN A 155 -12.06 -1.63 -11.35
CA ASN A 155 -11.54 -0.32 -11.71
C ASN A 155 -12.20 0.77 -10.86
N HIS A 156 -13.51 0.66 -10.63
CA HIS A 156 -14.27 1.53 -9.73
C HIS A 156 -13.71 1.52 -8.31
N TRP A 157 -13.64 0.35 -7.68
CA TRP A 157 -13.23 0.23 -6.28
C TRP A 157 -11.74 0.53 -6.05
N PHE A 158 -10.84 0.12 -6.95
CA PHE A 158 -9.42 0.44 -6.82
C PHE A 158 -9.12 1.91 -7.12
N SER A 159 -9.87 2.54 -8.04
CA SER A 159 -9.78 4.00 -8.23
C SER A 159 -10.29 4.76 -7.01
N ALA A 160 -11.34 4.27 -6.35
CA ALA A 160 -11.82 4.84 -5.09
C ALA A 160 -10.74 4.76 -3.98
N ALA A 161 -10.04 3.63 -3.87
CA ALA A 161 -8.95 3.43 -2.90
C ALA A 161 -7.74 4.33 -3.19
N LEU A 162 -7.42 4.54 -4.47
CA LEU A 162 -6.38 5.50 -4.88
C LEU A 162 -6.81 6.93 -4.53
N LEU A 163 -8.05 7.31 -4.85
CA LEU A 163 -8.58 8.65 -4.55
C LEU A 163 -8.58 8.93 -3.04
N ALA A 164 -8.99 7.97 -2.21
CA ALA A 164 -8.93 8.10 -0.76
C ALA A 164 -7.51 8.45 -0.28
N ARG A 165 -6.49 7.76 -0.81
CA ARG A 165 -5.08 8.03 -0.49
C ARG A 165 -4.63 9.40 -0.98
N ILE A 166 -4.95 9.77 -2.22
CA ILE A 166 -4.56 11.06 -2.79
C ILE A 166 -5.23 12.23 -2.05
N VAL A 167 -6.50 12.11 -1.69
CA VAL A 167 -7.21 13.13 -0.89
C VAL A 167 -6.59 13.29 0.50
N LEU A 168 -6.30 12.17 1.18
CA LEU A 168 -5.67 12.22 2.49
C LEU A 168 -4.24 12.79 2.39
N PHE A 169 -3.50 12.42 1.34
CA PHE A 169 -2.15 12.91 1.09
C PHE A 169 -2.13 14.40 0.79
N HIS A 170 -3.03 14.88 -0.08
CA HIS A 170 -3.25 16.29 -0.32
C HIS A 170 -3.45 17.03 1.01
N ARG A 171 -4.43 16.61 1.83
CA ARG A 171 -4.69 17.24 3.14
C ARG A 171 -3.49 17.20 4.07
N PHE A 172 -2.74 16.10 4.07
CA PHE A 172 -1.51 15.98 4.84
C PHE A 172 -0.45 17.01 4.41
N LEU A 173 -0.19 17.16 3.11
CA LEU A 173 0.79 18.10 2.57
C LEU A 173 0.36 19.56 2.82
N THR A 174 -0.92 19.89 2.59
CA THR A 174 -1.46 21.22 2.87
C THR A 174 -1.22 21.61 4.32
N ASN A 175 -1.54 20.71 5.26
CA ASN A 175 -1.34 20.98 6.68
C ASN A 175 0.15 21.07 7.05
N ALA A 176 1.01 20.25 6.43
CA ALA A 176 2.46 20.35 6.66
C ALA A 176 3.01 21.73 6.25
N ILE A 177 2.56 22.26 5.12
CA ILE A 177 2.95 23.59 4.64
C ILE A 177 2.40 24.69 5.58
N LEU A 178 1.12 24.63 5.94
CA LEU A 178 0.49 25.61 6.83
C LEU A 178 1.17 25.69 8.20
N GLU A 179 1.56 24.54 8.74
CA GLU A 179 2.26 24.41 10.02
C GLU A 179 3.78 24.63 9.90
N ASN A 180 4.28 24.99 8.72
CA ASN A 180 5.71 25.17 8.42
C ASN A 180 6.58 23.97 8.82
N ILE A 181 6.06 22.76 8.66
CA ILE A 181 6.81 21.53 8.92
C ILE A 181 7.78 21.30 7.75
N PRO A 182 9.11 21.22 8.00
CA PRO A 182 10.07 21.03 6.92
C PRO A 182 9.85 19.68 6.22
N SER A 183 10.03 19.66 4.91
CA SER A 183 10.13 18.40 4.17
C SER A 183 11.37 17.64 4.63
N GLY A 184 11.27 16.31 4.58
CA GLY A 184 12.36 15.42 4.96
C GLY A 184 11.86 14.10 5.54
N PRO A 185 12.78 13.27 6.02
CA PRO A 185 12.46 11.92 6.45
C PRO A 185 11.41 11.85 7.56
N ASP A 186 11.43 12.80 8.49
CA ASP A 186 10.45 12.84 9.58
C ASP A 186 9.03 13.11 9.10
N LEU A 187 8.85 13.99 8.11
CA LEU A 187 7.53 14.29 7.54
C LEU A 187 7.02 13.09 6.75
N ARG A 188 7.87 12.48 5.91
CA ARG A 188 7.55 11.26 5.15
C ARG A 188 7.22 10.09 6.07
N ARG A 189 7.95 9.93 7.18
CA ARG A 189 7.65 8.94 8.23
C ARG A 189 6.29 9.17 8.87
N ARG A 190 5.88 10.42 9.14
CA ARG A 190 4.53 10.72 9.65
C ARG A 190 3.46 10.32 8.64
N TRP A 191 3.68 10.65 7.36
CA TRP A 191 2.79 10.23 6.28
C TRP A 191 2.69 8.72 6.18
N LEU A 192 3.82 8.02 6.24
CA LEU A 192 3.85 6.56 6.23
C LEU A 192 3.02 6.00 7.39
N LEU A 193 3.25 6.46 8.62
CA LEU A 193 2.52 6.01 9.82
C LEU A 193 1.00 6.19 9.71
N ALA A 194 0.54 7.26 9.07
CA ALA A 194 -0.88 7.48 8.79
C ALA A 194 -1.49 6.39 7.88
N GLN A 195 -0.69 5.77 7.00
CA GLN A 195 -1.12 4.70 6.10
C GLN A 195 -1.00 3.30 6.72
N ILE A 196 0.05 3.06 7.53
CA ILE A 196 0.35 1.73 8.08
C ILE A 196 -0.26 1.46 9.44
N GLN A 197 -0.62 2.50 10.18
CA GLN A 197 -1.24 2.42 11.51
C GLN A 197 -2.43 3.39 11.63
N PRO A 198 -3.37 3.46 10.67
CA PRO A 198 -4.41 4.50 10.67
C PRO A 198 -5.25 4.49 11.95
N ASN A 199 -5.57 3.31 12.51
CA ASN A 199 -6.29 3.19 13.79
C ASN A 199 -5.53 3.83 14.96
N LEU A 200 -4.20 3.73 14.99
CA LEU A 200 -3.40 4.35 16.04
C LEU A 200 -3.35 5.87 15.91
N ILE A 201 -3.36 6.38 14.68
CA ILE A 201 -3.23 7.81 14.38
C ILE A 201 -4.56 8.54 14.48
N PHE A 202 -5.62 7.95 13.94
CA PHE A 202 -6.93 8.58 13.78
C PHE A 202 -8.02 7.96 14.68
N GLY A 203 -7.72 6.88 15.40
CA GLY A 203 -8.70 6.11 16.18
C GLY A 203 -9.57 5.18 15.34
N PHE A 204 -9.43 5.20 14.02
CA PHE A 204 -10.11 4.31 13.07
C PHE A 204 -9.32 4.23 11.75
N ASP A 205 -9.68 3.27 10.90
CA ASP A 205 -9.11 3.15 9.56
C ASP A 205 -9.73 4.20 8.60
N VAL A 206 -9.10 5.37 8.52
CA VAL A 206 -9.60 6.50 7.71
C VAL A 206 -9.57 6.19 6.22
N LEU A 207 -8.59 5.43 5.74
CA LEU A 207 -8.44 5.10 4.33
C LEU A 207 -9.50 4.10 3.88
N ASP A 208 -9.78 3.08 4.70
CA ASP A 208 -10.92 2.17 4.51
C ASP A 208 -12.25 2.93 4.47
N ARG A 209 -12.54 3.78 5.46
CA ARG A 209 -13.78 4.55 5.48
C ARG A 209 -13.94 5.47 4.27
N LEU A 210 -12.90 6.18 3.88
CA LEU A 210 -12.92 7.04 2.70
C LEU A 210 -13.15 6.21 1.43
N THR A 211 -12.45 5.09 1.28
CA THR A 211 -12.59 4.18 0.14
C THR A 211 -14.03 3.67 0.02
N GLN A 212 -14.61 3.20 1.13
CA GLN A 212 -15.99 2.73 1.17
C GLN A 212 -17.00 3.83 0.84
N GLY A 213 -16.82 5.02 1.42
CA GLY A 213 -17.67 6.18 1.15
C GLY A 213 -17.62 6.61 -0.32
N ILE A 214 -16.42 6.77 -0.88
CA ILE A 214 -16.20 7.14 -2.28
C ILE A 214 -16.78 6.08 -3.21
N GLY A 215 -16.46 4.81 -3.01
CA GLY A 215 -16.89 3.72 -3.88
C GLY A 215 -18.41 3.46 -3.83
N THR A 216 -19.09 3.86 -2.75
CA THR A 216 -20.55 3.71 -2.65
C THR A 216 -21.31 4.88 -3.27
N VAL A 217 -20.81 6.11 -3.10
CA VAL A 217 -21.58 7.34 -3.41
C VAL A 217 -21.24 7.90 -4.78
N SER A 218 -20.00 7.74 -5.24
CA SER A 218 -19.52 8.32 -6.49
C SER A 218 -19.57 7.30 -7.62
N ASP A 219 -19.75 7.76 -8.85
CA ASP A 219 -19.49 6.97 -10.06
C ASP A 219 -18.01 7.08 -10.50
N ILE A 220 -17.57 6.21 -11.40
CA ILE A 220 -16.18 6.16 -11.87
C ILE A 220 -15.72 7.46 -12.55
N HIS A 221 -16.61 8.18 -13.24
CA HIS A 221 -16.24 9.44 -13.90
C HIS A 221 -15.95 10.52 -12.85
N SER A 222 -16.83 10.66 -11.85
CA SER A 222 -16.64 11.56 -10.71
C SER A 222 -15.35 11.25 -9.93
N ILE A 223 -15.02 9.96 -9.74
CA ILE A 223 -13.76 9.52 -9.12
C ILE A 223 -12.56 9.98 -9.94
N LYS A 224 -12.56 9.72 -11.25
CA LYS A 224 -11.45 10.11 -12.15
C LYS A 224 -11.24 11.61 -12.20
N THR A 225 -12.31 12.40 -12.31
CA THR A 225 -12.21 13.87 -12.28
C THR A 225 -11.62 14.38 -10.97
N SER A 226 -12.04 13.79 -9.84
CA SER A 226 -11.51 14.16 -8.52
C SER A 226 -10.06 13.75 -8.34
N LEU A 227 -9.67 12.60 -8.90
CA LEU A 227 -8.29 12.12 -8.95
C LEU A 227 -7.40 13.12 -9.68
N SER A 228 -7.74 13.48 -10.93
CA SER A 228 -6.96 14.45 -11.72
C SER A 228 -6.81 15.78 -10.97
N ARG A 229 -7.89 16.33 -10.42
CA ARG A 229 -7.84 17.59 -9.67
C ARG A 229 -6.90 17.51 -8.46
N HIS A 230 -7.03 16.48 -7.64
CA HIS A 230 -6.18 16.36 -6.46
C HIS A 230 -4.73 15.99 -6.80
N TRP A 231 -4.49 15.34 -7.93
CA TRP A 231 -3.15 15.04 -8.42
C TRP A 231 -2.39 16.32 -8.79
N GLU A 232 -3.03 17.24 -9.50
CA GLU A 232 -2.48 18.56 -9.84
C GLU A 232 -2.18 19.36 -8.56
N GLU A 233 -3.12 19.38 -7.61
CA GLU A 233 -2.94 20.04 -6.32
C GLU A 233 -1.76 19.43 -5.53
N VAL A 234 -1.64 18.09 -5.49
CA VAL A 234 -0.51 17.41 -4.84
C VAL A 234 0.82 17.76 -5.52
N ALA A 235 0.88 17.81 -6.85
CA ALA A 235 2.09 18.17 -7.58
C ALA A 235 2.59 19.55 -7.16
N ALA A 236 1.70 20.55 -7.13
CA ALA A 236 2.03 21.91 -6.69
C ALA A 236 2.52 21.97 -5.24
N LEU A 237 1.91 21.19 -4.34
CA LEU A 237 2.32 21.14 -2.93
C LEU A 237 3.68 20.46 -2.75
N LEU A 238 4.01 19.46 -3.57
CA LEU A 238 5.33 18.82 -3.55
C LEU A 238 6.42 19.78 -4.00
N TYR A 239 6.21 20.56 -5.06
CA TYR A 239 7.15 21.63 -5.44
C TYR A 239 7.32 22.68 -4.34
N THR A 240 6.22 23.02 -3.65
CA THR A 240 6.26 23.97 -2.52
C THR A 240 7.11 23.43 -1.36
N LEU A 241 6.97 22.14 -1.04
CA LEU A 241 7.72 21.50 0.06
C LEU A 241 9.17 21.18 -0.31
N GLU A 242 9.45 21.00 -1.60
CA GLU A 242 10.77 20.63 -2.11
C GLU A 242 11.19 21.56 -3.26
N PRO A 243 11.53 22.83 -2.98
CA PRO A 243 11.86 23.82 -4.02
C PRO A 243 13.07 23.41 -4.88
N SER A 244 13.91 22.50 -4.38
CA SER A 244 15.02 21.94 -5.15
C SER A 244 14.56 21.26 -6.44
N LEU A 245 13.36 20.65 -6.46
CA LEU A 245 12.79 20.01 -7.65
C LEU A 245 12.55 21.02 -8.78
N GLU A 246 12.04 22.20 -8.45
CA GLU A 246 11.82 23.27 -9.42
C GLU A 246 13.17 23.78 -9.98
N THR A 247 14.17 23.95 -9.12
CA THR A 247 15.51 24.41 -9.55
C THR A 247 16.26 23.39 -10.40
N SER A 248 16.08 22.08 -10.16
CA SER A 248 16.71 21.01 -10.95
C SER A 248 15.93 20.67 -12.23
N GLY A 249 14.70 21.19 -12.38
CA GLY A 249 13.78 20.79 -13.44
C GLY A 249 13.31 19.33 -13.29
N GLU A 250 13.48 18.74 -12.11
CA GLU A 250 13.05 17.39 -11.81
C GLU A 250 11.59 17.38 -11.39
N LYS A 251 10.86 16.36 -11.84
CA LYS A 251 9.48 16.15 -11.42
C LYS A 251 9.45 15.43 -10.07
N PRO A 252 8.49 15.74 -9.19
CA PRO A 252 8.27 14.95 -7.98
C PRO A 252 8.02 13.50 -8.35
N THR A 253 8.58 12.59 -7.55
CA THR A 253 8.37 11.15 -7.71
C THR A 253 7.53 10.59 -6.57
N LEU A 254 6.49 9.82 -6.91
CA LEU A 254 5.61 9.15 -5.96
C LEU A 254 5.67 7.63 -6.15
N PHE A 255 6.17 6.92 -5.14
CA PHE A 255 6.22 5.45 -5.17
C PHE A 255 4.89 4.85 -4.71
N VAL A 256 4.38 3.87 -5.44
CA VAL A 256 3.19 3.09 -5.08
C VAL A 256 3.65 1.69 -4.67
N VAL A 257 3.69 1.46 -3.36
CA VAL A 257 4.09 0.18 -2.78
C VAL A 257 2.86 -0.71 -2.63
N ILE A 258 2.92 -1.93 -3.18
CA ILE A 258 1.91 -2.97 -3.00
C ILE A 258 2.58 -4.12 -2.26
N ASP A 259 2.34 -4.19 -0.96
CA ASP A 259 2.92 -5.18 -0.06
C ASP A 259 2.08 -6.45 0.05
N GLU A 260 2.71 -7.53 0.50
CA GLU A 260 2.10 -8.86 0.66
C GLU A 260 1.35 -9.32 -0.60
N ALA A 261 1.91 -9.05 -1.79
CA ALA A 261 1.28 -9.32 -3.08
C ALA A 261 0.94 -10.80 -3.29
N GLN A 262 1.54 -11.73 -2.52
CA GLN A 262 1.17 -13.14 -2.59
C GLN A 262 -0.29 -13.41 -2.20
N ASP A 263 -0.83 -12.61 -1.30
CA ASP A 263 -2.23 -12.70 -0.89
C ASP A 263 -3.13 -12.22 -2.05
N GLY A 264 -2.69 -11.21 -2.81
CA GLY A 264 -3.39 -10.75 -4.01
C GLY A 264 -3.30 -11.73 -5.19
N VAL A 265 -2.25 -12.56 -5.27
CA VAL A 265 -2.12 -13.61 -6.30
C VAL A 265 -3.00 -14.82 -5.97
N SER A 266 -3.14 -15.15 -4.70
CA SER A 266 -3.96 -16.30 -4.27
C SER A 266 -5.46 -16.04 -4.30
N GLN A 267 -5.87 -14.76 -4.31
CA GLN A 267 -7.28 -14.36 -4.33
C GLN A 267 -7.83 -14.20 -5.75
N LEU A 268 -9.06 -14.70 -5.94
CA LEU A 268 -9.83 -14.61 -7.19
C LEU A 268 -9.00 -15.02 -8.44
N PRO A 269 -8.34 -16.19 -8.44
CA PRO A 269 -7.40 -16.59 -9.48
C PRO A 269 -8.05 -16.74 -10.87
N GLU A 270 -9.38 -16.88 -10.92
CA GLU A 270 -10.16 -17.16 -12.12
C GLU A 270 -11.17 -16.06 -12.46
N ALA A 271 -11.17 -14.94 -11.73
CA ALA A 271 -12.08 -13.83 -11.96
C ALA A 271 -11.61 -12.91 -13.10
N PHE A 272 -10.36 -13.05 -13.56
CA PHE A 272 -9.81 -12.22 -14.63
C PHE A 272 -9.10 -13.05 -15.69
N MET A 273 -8.84 -12.44 -16.84
CA MET A 273 -8.10 -13.04 -17.95
C MET A 273 -7.14 -12.04 -18.60
N SER A 274 -6.09 -12.56 -19.24
CA SER A 274 -5.14 -11.78 -20.04
C SER A 274 -5.80 -11.16 -21.29
N GLY A 275 -5.63 -9.84 -21.48
CA GLY A 275 -5.96 -9.07 -22.70
C GLY A 275 -7.45 -8.99 -23.08
N PRO A 276 -7.84 -8.18 -24.08
CA PRO A 276 -9.16 -8.23 -24.69
C PRO A 276 -9.34 -9.50 -25.57
N PRO A 277 -10.55 -9.78 -26.10
CA PRO A 277 -10.78 -10.92 -26.98
C PRO A 277 -9.86 -10.85 -28.20
N ALA A 278 -9.06 -11.89 -28.41
CA ALA A 278 -8.20 -12.01 -29.59
C ALA A 278 -8.91 -12.86 -30.66
N PRO A 279 -8.83 -12.47 -31.95
CA PRO A 279 -9.49 -13.19 -33.05
C PRO A 279 -8.86 -14.56 -33.40
N VAL A 280 -7.79 -14.97 -32.71
CA VAL A 280 -7.03 -16.20 -33.00
C VAL A 280 -6.99 -17.07 -31.73
N LYS A 281 -6.85 -18.40 -31.91
CA LYS A 281 -6.73 -19.49 -30.89
C LYS A 281 -5.62 -19.32 -29.82
N ILE A 282 -5.19 -18.11 -29.48
CA ILE A 282 -4.33 -17.86 -28.33
C ILE A 282 -5.21 -18.08 -27.09
N SER A 283 -4.96 -19.16 -26.37
CA SER A 283 -5.65 -19.46 -25.11
C SER A 283 -5.44 -18.29 -24.14
N ARG A 284 -6.50 -17.57 -23.80
CA ARG A 284 -6.46 -16.56 -22.74
C ARG A 284 -6.10 -17.26 -21.44
N LYS A 285 -5.20 -16.67 -20.67
CA LYS A 285 -4.80 -17.23 -19.38
C LYS A 285 -5.58 -16.52 -18.28
N LYS A 286 -6.08 -17.28 -17.30
CA LYS A 286 -6.68 -16.73 -16.08
C LYS A 286 -5.66 -15.87 -15.34
N ARG A 287 -6.14 -14.86 -14.63
CA ARG A 287 -5.33 -13.88 -13.91
C ARG A 287 -5.93 -13.64 -12.52
N PRO A 288 -5.07 -13.48 -11.50
CA PRO A 288 -5.53 -13.16 -10.15
C PRO A 288 -5.89 -11.67 -10.01
N VAL A 289 -6.52 -11.32 -8.90
CA VAL A 289 -6.92 -9.93 -8.62
C VAL A 289 -5.74 -8.96 -8.53
N LEU A 290 -4.54 -9.42 -8.13
CA LEU A 290 -3.34 -8.56 -8.12
C LEU A 290 -3.08 -7.89 -9.48
N ARG A 291 -3.27 -8.62 -10.58
CA ARG A 291 -3.11 -8.07 -11.94
C ARG A 291 -4.07 -6.92 -12.18
N GLN A 292 -5.31 -7.08 -11.72
CA GLN A 292 -6.35 -6.07 -11.91
C GLN A 292 -6.15 -4.85 -11.00
N LEU A 293 -5.66 -5.06 -9.77
CA LEU A 293 -5.24 -3.97 -8.88
C LEU A 293 -4.15 -3.12 -9.55
N LEU A 294 -3.07 -3.74 -10.00
CA LEU A 294 -1.99 -3.04 -10.70
C LEU A 294 -2.49 -2.30 -11.93
N PHE A 295 -3.30 -2.96 -12.77
CA PHE A 295 -3.83 -2.36 -13.98
C PHE A 295 -4.68 -1.12 -13.69
N ALA A 296 -5.58 -1.20 -12.71
CA ALA A 296 -6.43 -0.09 -12.32
C ALA A 296 -5.61 1.09 -11.77
N LEU A 297 -4.62 0.82 -10.92
CA LEU A 297 -3.74 1.86 -10.38
C LEU A 297 -2.89 2.52 -11.47
N THR A 298 -2.22 1.73 -12.31
CA THR A 298 -1.42 2.25 -13.44
C THR A 298 -2.29 3.07 -14.39
N SER A 299 -3.42 2.54 -14.84
CA SER A 299 -4.33 3.25 -15.76
C SER A 299 -4.86 4.54 -15.16
N ALA A 300 -5.15 4.57 -13.86
CA ALA A 300 -5.57 5.80 -13.18
C ALA A 300 -4.43 6.83 -13.13
N LEU A 301 -3.21 6.40 -12.79
CA LEU A 301 -2.03 7.28 -12.67
C LEU A 301 -1.59 7.84 -14.02
N GLU A 302 -1.53 7.03 -15.07
CA GLU A 302 -1.22 7.47 -16.44
C GLU A 302 -2.24 8.49 -16.96
N GLY A 303 -3.51 8.33 -16.56
CA GLY A 303 -4.58 9.25 -16.94
C GLY A 303 -4.54 10.61 -16.24
N MET A 304 -3.70 10.81 -15.21
CA MET A 304 -3.63 12.06 -14.43
C MET A 304 -2.56 13.05 -14.93
N GLY A 305 -1.88 12.74 -16.04
CA GLY A 305 -0.89 13.61 -16.66
C GLY A 305 0.53 13.40 -16.14
N ASP A 306 1.45 14.23 -16.61
CA ASP A 306 2.90 13.99 -16.49
C ASP A 306 3.56 14.80 -15.37
N GLN A 307 2.81 15.45 -14.49
CA GLN A 307 3.33 16.37 -13.47
C GLN A 307 4.10 15.67 -12.34
N ILE A 308 3.76 14.42 -12.06
CA ILE A 308 4.38 13.58 -11.04
C ILE A 308 4.81 12.29 -11.72
N ILE A 309 6.06 11.87 -11.52
CA ILE A 309 6.52 10.55 -11.95
C ILE A 309 6.05 9.53 -10.90
N PHE A 310 5.47 8.42 -11.33
CA PHE A 310 5.10 7.35 -10.41
C PHE A 310 5.85 6.06 -10.73
N SER A 311 6.10 5.27 -9.69
CA SER A 311 6.77 3.98 -9.82
C SER A 311 6.14 2.97 -8.89
N HIS A 312 6.09 1.71 -9.31
CA HIS A 312 5.43 0.65 -8.55
C HIS A 312 6.50 -0.19 -7.86
N ILE A 313 6.31 -0.51 -6.60
CA ILE A 313 7.15 -1.48 -5.88
C ILE A 313 6.22 -2.56 -5.35
N VAL A 314 6.24 -3.72 -6.00
CA VAL A 314 5.43 -4.87 -5.60
C VAL A 314 6.32 -5.80 -4.79
N THR A 315 5.89 -6.19 -3.58
CA THR A 315 6.64 -7.13 -2.74
C THR A 315 5.82 -8.40 -2.52
N GLY A 316 6.47 -9.55 -2.43
CA GLY A 316 5.77 -10.80 -2.20
C GLY A 316 6.64 -11.91 -1.61
N THR A 317 5.99 -12.85 -0.94
CA THR A 317 6.62 -13.99 -0.27
C THR A 317 6.21 -15.31 -0.91
N GLY A 318 7.17 -16.22 -1.11
CA GLY A 318 6.87 -17.64 -1.40
C GLY A 318 6.20 -17.94 -2.74
N ILE A 319 5.94 -16.92 -3.56
CA ILE A 319 5.41 -17.08 -4.91
C ILE A 319 6.57 -17.14 -5.89
N SER A 320 6.45 -18.05 -6.86
CA SER A 320 7.43 -18.10 -7.95
C SER A 320 7.52 -16.73 -8.61
N LYS A 321 8.75 -16.21 -8.78
CA LYS A 321 9.00 -14.94 -9.46
C LYS A 321 8.17 -14.82 -10.76
N LYS A 322 8.05 -15.93 -11.49
CA LYS A 322 7.20 -16.08 -12.68
C LYS A 322 5.72 -15.77 -12.47
N MET A 323 5.07 -16.21 -11.39
CA MET A 323 3.65 -15.92 -11.15
C MET A 323 3.41 -14.43 -10.86
N LEU A 324 4.32 -13.79 -10.12
CA LEU A 324 4.25 -12.34 -9.89
C LEU A 324 4.56 -11.58 -11.19
N GLU A 325 5.57 -12.01 -11.94
CA GLU A 325 5.86 -11.45 -13.27
C GLU A 325 4.68 -11.62 -14.24
N ASP A 326 4.01 -12.78 -14.26
CA ASP A 326 2.83 -13.03 -15.09
C ASP A 326 1.64 -12.13 -14.69
N ALA A 327 1.52 -11.80 -13.40
CA ALA A 327 0.52 -10.87 -12.89
C ALA A 327 0.85 -9.40 -13.24
N VAL A 328 2.13 -9.01 -13.14
CA VAL A 328 2.61 -7.64 -13.36
C VAL A 328 2.76 -7.31 -14.85
N SER A 329 3.37 -8.18 -15.65
CA SER A 329 3.70 -7.96 -17.07
C SER A 329 2.50 -7.76 -18.01
N SER A 330 1.29 -7.94 -17.51
CA SER A 330 0.04 -7.71 -18.28
C SER A 330 -0.82 -6.59 -17.69
N ALA A 331 -0.25 -5.83 -16.75
CA ALA A 331 -0.87 -4.72 -16.04
C ALA A 331 -0.14 -3.38 -16.25
N THR A 332 1.16 -3.43 -16.56
CA THR A 332 2.02 -2.31 -16.97
C THR A 332 2.36 -2.45 -18.44
#